data_AF-V9KES7-F1
#
_entry.id   AF-V9KES7-F1
#
_cell.length_a   1.000
_cell.length_b   1.000
_cell.length_c   1.000
_cell.angle_alpha   90.00
_cell.angle_beta   90.00
_cell.angle_gamma   90.00
#
_symmetry.space_group_name_H-M   'P 1'
#
loop_
_entity.id
_entity.type
_entity.pdbx_description
1 polymer ?
#
loop_
_entity_poly.entity_id
_entity_poly.type
_entity_poly.pdbx_seq_one_letter_code
_entity_poly.pdbx_strand_id
1 'polypeptide(L)'
;WRAISSIEQKTGEGGGGGGNDKKLQQVKEYREKVEAELSDICNDVLGLLDKYLIPNSTTAESKVFYLKMKGDYYRYLAEVAAAENKKQTVENSQTSYSEAFDISKKEMQPTHPIRLGLALNFSVFYYEILNSPEQACALAKTAFDEAIAELDTLNEDSYKDSTLIMQLLRDNLTLWTSDNTADDANGGEGEN
;
A
#
# COMPACT_ATOMS: atom_id res chain seq x y z
N TRP A 1 -1.21 -14.20 -6.17
CA TRP A 1 -2.33 -14.20 -5.21
C TRP A 1 -3.62 -13.65 -5.81
N ARG A 2 -3.75 -12.34 -6.11
CA ARG A 2 -5.00 -11.69 -6.59
C ARG A 2 -5.76 -12.44 -7.71
N ALA A 3 -5.04 -12.96 -8.72
CA ALA A 3 -5.66 -13.74 -9.80
C ALA A 3 -6.33 -15.03 -9.31
N ILE A 4 -5.71 -15.75 -8.36
CA ILE A 4 -6.25 -16.99 -7.79
C ILE A 4 -7.47 -16.67 -6.93
N SER A 5 -7.39 -15.62 -6.10
CA SER A 5 -8.53 -15.16 -5.29
C SER A 5 -9.74 -14.77 -6.17
N SER A 6 -9.52 -14.11 -7.30
CA SER A 6 -10.58 -13.80 -8.27
C SER A 6 -11.21 -15.05 -8.89
N ILE A 7 -10.40 -16.07 -9.20
CA ILE A 7 -10.90 -17.37 -9.70
C ILE A 7 -11.71 -18.07 -8.62
N GLU A 8 -11.26 -18.06 -7.36
CA GLU A 8 -11.98 -18.66 -6.23
C GLU A 8 -13.36 -18.04 -6.08
N GLN A 9 -13.44 -16.71 -6.05
CA GLN A 9 -14.69 -15.97 -5.95
C GLN A 9 -15.66 -16.33 -7.09
N LYS A 10 -15.20 -16.26 -8.34
CA LYS A 10 -16.03 -16.60 -9.52
C LYS A 10 -16.49 -18.06 -9.53
N THR A 11 -15.65 -18.98 -9.02
CA THR A 11 -15.99 -20.40 -8.90
C THR A 11 -17.06 -20.61 -7.84
N GLY A 12 -17.02 -19.85 -6.73
CA GLY A 12 -18.02 -19.89 -5.66
C GLY A 12 -19.39 -19.31 -6.05
N GLU A 13 -19.43 -18.29 -6.91
CA GLU A 13 -20.68 -17.66 -7.38
C GLU A 13 -21.48 -18.53 -8.38
N GLY A 14 -20.80 -19.44 -9.09
CA GLY A 14 -21.42 -20.35 -10.05
C GLY A 14 -22.11 -21.56 -9.40
N GLY A 15 -23.34 -21.38 -8.88
CA GLY A 15 -24.33 -22.40 -8.48
C GLY A 15 -23.90 -23.89 -8.34
N GLY A 16 -24.09 -24.43 -7.13
CA GLY A 16 -23.70 -25.78 -6.69
C GLY A 16 -24.18 -26.96 -7.55
N GLY A 17 -23.24 -27.58 -8.25
CA GLY A 17 -23.30 -28.99 -8.65
C GLY A 17 -21.96 -29.63 -8.32
N GLY A 18 -21.93 -30.91 -7.91
CA GLY A 18 -20.77 -31.54 -7.26
C GLY A 18 -19.42 -31.53 -8.01
N GLY A 19 -19.40 -31.19 -9.30
CA GLY A 19 -18.15 -30.92 -10.04
C GLY A 19 -17.53 -29.54 -9.75
N ASN A 20 -18.32 -28.59 -9.26
CA ASN A 20 -17.87 -27.26 -8.88
C ASN A 20 -17.20 -27.25 -7.49
N ASP A 21 -17.69 -28.07 -6.56
CA ASP A 21 -17.13 -28.18 -5.20
C ASP A 21 -15.68 -28.66 -5.20
N LYS A 22 -15.36 -29.65 -6.05
CA LYS A 22 -13.99 -30.16 -6.19
C LYS A 22 -13.04 -29.11 -6.77
N LYS A 23 -13.50 -28.32 -7.75
CA LYS A 23 -12.71 -27.24 -8.34
C LYS A 23 -12.48 -26.11 -7.33
N LEU A 24 -13.52 -25.73 -6.61
CA LEU A 24 -13.44 -24.72 -5.55
C LEU A 24 -12.41 -25.12 -4.49
N GLN A 25 -12.45 -26.37 -4.04
CA GLN A 25 -11.47 -26.89 -3.07
C GLN A 25 -10.03 -26.81 -3.60
N GLN A 26 -9.78 -27.20 -4.86
CA GLN A 26 -8.46 -27.12 -5.47
C GLN A 26 -7.94 -25.68 -5.59
N VAL A 27 -8.82 -24.74 -5.96
CA VAL A 27 -8.46 -23.32 -6.06
C VAL A 27 -8.13 -22.76 -4.68
N LYS A 28 -8.93 -23.09 -3.67
CA LYS A 28 -8.71 -22.67 -2.28
C LYS A 28 -7.38 -23.18 -1.74
N GLU A 29 -7.07 -24.47 -1.90
CA GLU A 29 -5.80 -25.06 -1.48
C GLU A 29 -4.60 -24.37 -2.15
N TYR A 30 -4.74 -24.03 -3.44
CA TYR A 30 -3.69 -23.33 -4.17
C TYR A 30 -3.54 -21.87 -3.71
N ARG A 31 -4.64 -21.17 -3.39
CA ARG A 31 -4.60 -19.84 -2.78
C ARG A 31 -3.84 -19.89 -1.45
N GLU A 32 -4.23 -20.80 -0.55
CA GLU A 32 -3.62 -20.95 0.77
C GLU A 32 -2.12 -21.27 0.70
N LYS A 33 -1.70 -22.09 -0.27
CA LYS A 33 -0.27 -22.33 -0.53
C LYS A 33 0.47 -21.05 -0.91
N VAL A 34 -0.09 -20.24 -1.81
CA VAL A 34 0.52 -18.96 -2.22
C VAL A 34 0.54 -17.95 -1.08
N GLU A 35 -0.48 -17.96 -0.20
CA GLU A 35 -0.51 -17.12 1.01
C GLU A 35 0.59 -17.50 1.99
N ALA A 36 0.81 -18.80 2.21
CA ALA A 36 1.89 -19.29 3.05
C ALA A 36 3.27 -18.86 2.53
N GLU A 37 3.53 -19.05 1.22
CA GLU A 37 4.79 -18.62 0.60
C GLU A 37 4.99 -17.09 0.70
N LEU A 38 3.94 -16.30 0.49
CA LEU A 38 4.00 -14.84 0.65
C LEU A 38 4.30 -14.47 2.11
N SER A 39 3.63 -15.12 3.06
CA SER A 39 3.82 -14.89 4.49
C SER A 39 5.25 -15.18 4.92
N ASP A 40 5.83 -16.31 4.49
CA ASP A 40 7.20 -16.70 4.81
C ASP A 40 8.21 -15.66 4.29
N ILE A 41 8.08 -15.24 3.02
CA ILE A 41 8.95 -14.21 2.43
C ILE A 41 8.84 -12.88 3.19
N CYS A 42 7.61 -12.46 3.53
CA CYS A 42 7.42 -11.22 4.28
C CYS A 42 8.07 -11.29 5.66
N ASN A 43 7.90 -12.41 6.37
CA ASN A 43 8.49 -12.61 7.70
C ASN A 43 10.02 -12.67 7.67
N ASP A 44 10.61 -13.27 6.63
CA ASP A 44 12.06 -13.28 6.43
C ASP A 44 12.61 -11.85 6.28
N VAL A 45 11.97 -11.04 5.43
CA VAL A 45 12.40 -9.65 5.23
C VAL A 45 12.18 -8.80 6.47
N LEU A 46 11.02 -8.93 7.13
CA LEU A 46 10.74 -8.25 8.40
C LEU A 46 11.77 -8.62 9.48
N GLY A 47 12.15 -9.90 9.54
CA GLY A 47 13.20 -10.38 10.44
C GLY A 47 14.56 -9.73 10.18
N LEU A 48 14.94 -9.55 8.91
CA LEU A 48 16.18 -8.86 8.53
C LEU A 48 16.12 -7.36 8.87
N LEU A 49 14.99 -6.71 8.61
CA LEU A 49 14.76 -5.31 8.90
C LEU A 49 14.88 -5.02 10.40
N ASP A 50 14.22 -5.82 11.23
CA ASP A 50 14.17 -5.60 12.69
C ASP A 50 15.47 -5.98 13.40
N LYS A 51 16.15 -7.05 12.96
CA LYS A 51 17.36 -7.52 13.65
C LYS A 51 18.62 -6.79 13.20
N TYR A 52 18.68 -6.36 11.94
CA TYR A 52 19.94 -5.89 11.33
C TYR A 52 19.82 -4.53 10.67
N LEU A 53 18.87 -4.32 9.75
CA LEU A 53 18.93 -3.14 8.88
C LEU A 53 18.51 -1.84 9.58
N ILE A 54 17.38 -1.85 10.29
CA ILE A 54 16.88 -0.67 11.01
C ILE A 54 17.82 -0.31 12.17
N PRO A 55 18.23 -1.25 13.07
CA PRO A 55 19.11 -0.91 14.19
C PRO A 55 20.49 -0.38 13.78
N ASN A 56 21.01 -0.79 12.62
CA ASN A 56 22.32 -0.37 12.12
C ASN A 56 22.25 0.79 11.10
N SER A 57 21.06 1.35 10.84
CA SER A 57 20.91 2.51 9.96
C SER A 57 21.37 3.79 10.67
N THR A 58 22.31 4.53 10.05
CA THR A 58 22.91 5.74 10.65
C THR A 58 22.46 7.04 9.98
N THR A 59 21.85 6.97 8.80
CA THR A 59 21.37 8.14 8.05
C THR A 59 19.85 8.18 8.03
N ALA A 60 19.27 9.38 7.95
CA ALA A 60 17.82 9.54 7.80
C ALA A 60 17.30 8.80 6.55
N GLU A 61 18.03 8.89 5.43
CA GLU A 61 17.73 8.17 4.19
C GLU A 61 17.60 6.66 4.38
N SER A 62 18.63 6.02 4.94
CA SER A 62 18.60 4.56 5.17
C SER A 62 17.51 4.16 6.16
N LYS A 63 17.33 4.93 7.24
CA LYS A 63 16.32 4.65 8.25
C LYS A 63 14.89 4.73 7.69
N VAL A 64 14.58 5.80 6.95
CA VAL A 64 13.27 5.97 6.30
C VAL A 64 13.04 4.89 5.25
N PHE A 65 14.07 4.54 4.45
CA PHE A 65 13.96 3.48 3.45
C PHE A 65 13.61 2.13 4.08
N TYR A 66 14.29 1.74 5.16
CA TYR A 66 14.01 0.47 5.83
C TYR A 66 12.69 0.47 6.60
N LEU A 67 12.30 1.58 7.23
CA LEU A 67 10.98 1.69 7.87
C LEU A 67 9.84 1.68 6.85
N LYS A 68 10.00 2.36 5.71
CA LYS A 68 9.06 2.27 4.57
C LYS A 68 8.93 0.82 4.11
N MET A 69 10.05 0.12 3.93
CA MET A 69 10.06 -1.27 3.53
C MET A 69 9.35 -2.16 4.56
N LYS A 70 9.58 -1.93 5.86
CA LYS A 70 8.86 -2.62 6.95
C LYS A 70 7.34 -2.40 6.84
N GLY A 71 6.90 -1.17 6.60
CA GLY A 71 5.51 -0.84 6.32
C GLY A 71 4.96 -1.60 5.10
N ASP A 72 5.71 -1.63 3.99
CA ASP A 72 5.33 -2.33 2.77
C ASP A 72 5.11 -3.84 3.00
N TYR A 73 6.02 -4.51 3.71
CA TYR A 73 5.89 -5.96 3.97
C TYR A 73 4.77 -6.28 4.96
N TYR A 74 4.52 -5.45 5.98
CA TYR A 74 3.32 -5.60 6.80
C TYR A 74 2.05 -5.34 5.99
N ARG A 75 2.04 -4.38 5.08
CA ARG A 75 0.90 -4.15 4.17
C ARG A 75 0.63 -5.38 3.31
N TYR A 76 1.65 -6.01 2.72
CA TYR A 76 1.48 -7.24 1.94
C TYR A 76 0.91 -8.39 2.78
N LEU A 77 1.35 -8.52 4.03
CA LEU A 77 0.75 -9.47 4.98
C LEU A 77 -0.72 -9.13 5.26
N ALA A 78 -1.07 -7.86 5.41
CA ALA A 78 -2.45 -7.43 5.68
C ALA A 78 -3.41 -7.69 4.51
N GLU A 79 -2.91 -7.73 3.26
CA GLU A 79 -3.69 -8.08 2.07
C GLU A 79 -4.15 -9.54 2.08
N VAL A 80 -3.35 -10.45 2.66
CA VAL A 80 -3.62 -11.90 2.67
C VAL A 80 -4.05 -12.45 4.04
N ALA A 81 -3.91 -11.67 5.11
CA ALA A 81 -4.17 -12.12 6.46
C ALA A 81 -5.64 -12.49 6.71
N ALA A 82 -5.85 -13.61 7.41
CA ALA A 82 -7.12 -13.93 8.04
C ALA A 82 -7.52 -12.85 9.07
N ALA A 83 -8.82 -12.70 9.30
CA ALA A 83 -9.39 -11.62 10.10
C ALA A 83 -8.76 -11.49 11.50
N GLU A 84 -8.38 -12.61 12.12
CA GLU A 84 -7.82 -12.65 13.47
C GLU A 84 -6.43 -12.00 13.56
N ASN A 85 -5.60 -12.14 12.52
CA ASN A 85 -4.23 -11.60 12.49
C ASN A 85 -4.12 -10.26 11.77
N LYS A 86 -5.20 -9.84 11.09
CA LYS A 86 -5.21 -8.64 10.27
C LYS A 86 -4.99 -7.38 11.09
N LYS A 87 -5.63 -7.26 12.26
CA LYS A 87 -5.55 -6.05 13.10
C LYS A 87 -4.10 -5.69 13.48
N GLN A 88 -3.36 -6.63 14.07
CA GLN A 88 -1.99 -6.39 14.50
C GLN A 88 -1.07 -6.08 13.31
N THR A 89 -1.27 -6.76 12.19
CA THR A 89 -0.49 -6.56 10.97
C THR A 89 -0.70 -5.16 10.40
N VAL A 90 -1.95 -4.69 10.38
CA VAL A 90 -2.33 -3.33 9.96
C VAL A 90 -1.71 -2.28 10.89
N GLU A 91 -1.80 -2.48 12.21
CA GLU A 91 -1.18 -1.58 13.20
C GLU A 91 0.33 -1.47 12.99
N ASN A 92 1.02 -2.60 12.81
CA ASN A 92 2.46 -2.63 12.56
C ASN A 92 2.86 -1.91 11.26
N SER A 93 2.08 -2.08 10.20
CA SER A 93 2.26 -1.35 8.94
C SER A 93 2.12 0.16 9.16
N GLN A 94 1.04 0.58 9.82
CA GLN A 94 0.75 1.99 10.10
C GLN A 94 1.84 2.63 10.96
N THR A 95 2.27 1.97 12.05
CA THR A 95 3.36 2.47 12.90
C THR A 95 4.66 2.64 12.10
N SER A 96 5.02 1.67 11.26
CA SER A 96 6.26 1.73 10.47
C SER A 96 6.23 2.87 9.46
N TYR A 97 5.12 3.05 8.74
CA TYR A 97 4.96 4.20 7.83
C TYR A 97 4.94 5.53 8.57
N SER A 98 4.30 5.60 9.73
CA SER A 98 4.20 6.84 10.52
C SER A 98 5.57 7.27 11.03
N GLU A 99 6.37 6.34 11.57
CA GLU A 99 7.75 6.63 12.00
C GLU A 99 8.62 7.08 10.81
N ALA A 100 8.52 6.37 9.67
CA ALA A 100 9.23 6.77 8.45
C ALA A 100 8.83 8.19 8.01
N PHE A 101 7.54 8.51 8.10
CA PHE A 101 6.99 9.77 7.62
C PHE A 101 7.45 10.94 8.50
N ASP A 102 7.43 10.76 9.82
CA ASP A 102 7.91 11.75 10.79
C ASP A 102 9.40 12.07 10.60
N ILE A 103 10.23 11.06 10.34
CA ILE A 103 11.66 11.27 10.04
C ILE A 103 11.81 11.98 8.69
N SER A 104 11.10 11.52 7.65
CA SER A 104 11.21 12.11 6.30
C SER A 104 10.79 13.58 6.26
N LYS A 105 9.78 13.97 7.03
CA LYS A 105 9.33 15.38 7.12
C LYS A 105 10.37 16.29 7.75
N LYS A 106 11.15 15.79 8.69
CA LYS A 106 12.17 16.56 9.41
C LYS A 106 13.49 16.65 8.64
N GLU A 107 13.88 15.57 7.98
CA GLU A 107 15.25 15.38 7.51
C GLU A 107 15.38 15.33 5.97
N MET A 108 14.28 15.36 5.21
CA MET A 108 14.30 15.25 3.75
C MET A 108 13.49 16.33 3.07
N GLN A 109 13.98 16.80 1.92
CA GLN A 109 13.22 17.72 1.06
C GLN A 109 11.95 17.03 0.52
N PRO A 110 10.84 17.76 0.32
CA PRO A 110 9.60 17.23 -0.26
C PRO A 110 9.78 16.52 -1.60
N THR A 111 10.77 16.96 -2.39
CA THR A 111 11.10 16.38 -3.69
C THR A 111 11.98 15.14 -3.61
N HIS A 112 12.43 14.73 -2.43
CA HIS A 112 13.32 13.57 -2.28
C HIS A 112 12.61 12.26 -2.68
N PRO A 113 13.15 11.43 -3.60
CA PRO A 113 12.48 10.24 -4.12
C PRO A 113 12.01 9.25 -3.02
N ILE A 114 12.81 9.04 -1.97
CA ILE A 114 12.41 8.18 -0.83
C ILE A 114 11.19 8.74 -0.08
N ARG A 115 11.12 10.07 0.13
CA ARG A 115 9.98 10.73 0.81
C ARG A 115 8.72 10.66 -0.05
N LEU A 116 8.85 10.93 -1.35
CA LEU A 116 7.76 10.79 -2.32
C LEU A 116 7.24 9.35 -2.39
N GLY A 117 8.15 8.37 -2.51
CA GLY A 117 7.80 6.95 -2.56
C GLY A 117 7.16 6.46 -1.27
N LEU A 118 7.57 7.01 -0.12
CA LEU A 118 6.90 6.76 1.16
C LEU A 118 5.47 7.30 1.16
N ALA A 119 5.26 8.55 0.76
CA ALA A 119 3.92 9.16 0.70
C ALA A 119 3.00 8.41 -0.29
N LEU A 120 3.54 7.95 -1.42
CA LEU A 120 2.81 7.11 -2.37
C LEU A 120 2.35 5.80 -1.71
N ASN A 121 3.25 5.05 -1.09
CA ASN A 121 2.88 3.76 -0.51
C ASN A 121 1.98 3.91 0.73
N PHE A 122 2.18 4.97 1.52
CA PHE A 122 1.35 5.23 2.69
C PHE A 122 -0.06 5.70 2.29
N SER A 123 -0.21 6.46 1.20
CA SER A 123 -1.54 6.80 0.68
C SER A 123 -2.29 5.57 0.16
N VAL A 124 -1.61 4.67 -0.56
CA VAL A 124 -2.17 3.37 -0.96
C VAL A 124 -2.58 2.54 0.25
N PHE A 125 -1.79 2.53 1.33
CA PHE A 125 -2.16 1.86 2.58
C PHE A 125 -3.46 2.43 3.19
N TYR A 126 -3.59 3.76 3.26
CA TYR A 126 -4.83 4.39 3.73
C TYR A 126 -6.03 4.01 2.86
N TYR A 127 -5.87 3.94 1.54
CA TYR A 127 -6.93 3.61 0.61
C TYR A 127 -7.31 2.12 0.69
N GLU A 128 -6.36 1.22 0.38
CA GLU A 128 -6.62 -0.20 0.18
C GLU A 128 -6.76 -1.00 1.50
N ILE A 129 -6.11 -0.57 2.59
CA ILE A 129 -6.05 -1.35 3.83
C ILE A 129 -6.93 -0.77 4.93
N LEU A 130 -6.87 0.56 5.13
CA LEU A 130 -7.68 1.25 6.15
C LEU A 130 -9.04 1.71 5.63
N ASN A 131 -9.34 1.55 4.34
CA ASN A 131 -10.58 2.00 3.72
C ASN A 131 -10.88 3.47 4.06
N SER A 132 -9.84 4.31 4.03
CA SER A 132 -9.87 5.72 4.43
C SER A 132 -9.48 6.61 3.24
N PRO A 133 -10.35 6.69 2.21
CA PRO A 133 -10.03 7.36 0.94
C PRO A 133 -9.74 8.85 1.10
N GLU A 134 -10.43 9.54 2.01
CA GLU A 134 -10.19 10.96 2.29
C GLU A 134 -8.75 11.20 2.79
N GLN A 135 -8.27 10.36 3.72
CA GLN A 135 -6.90 10.45 4.23
C GLN A 135 -5.87 10.10 3.17
N ALA A 136 -6.15 9.08 2.34
CA ALA A 136 -5.28 8.70 1.23
C ALA A 136 -5.10 9.86 0.24
N CYS A 137 -6.22 10.46 -0.22
CA CYS A 137 -6.22 11.59 -1.13
C CYS A 137 -5.55 12.83 -0.52
N ALA A 138 -5.85 13.14 0.75
CA ALA A 138 -5.23 14.28 1.43
C ALA A 138 -3.70 14.13 1.52
N LEU A 139 -3.21 12.93 1.87
CA LEU A 139 -1.79 12.64 1.96
C LEU A 139 -1.10 12.73 0.59
N ALA A 140 -1.66 12.08 -0.44
CA ALA A 140 -1.12 12.09 -1.79
C ALA A 140 -1.10 13.50 -2.39
N LYS A 141 -2.19 14.27 -2.22
CA LYS A 141 -2.29 15.65 -2.68
C LYS A 141 -1.28 16.55 -1.99
N THR A 142 -1.15 16.46 -0.67
CA THR A 142 -0.18 17.26 0.09
C THR A 142 1.25 16.98 -0.38
N ALA A 143 1.63 15.71 -0.53
CA ALA A 143 2.96 15.35 -1.00
C ALA A 143 3.24 15.83 -2.44
N PHE A 144 2.23 15.76 -3.32
CA PHE A 144 2.34 16.28 -4.69
C PHE A 144 2.51 17.79 -4.71
N ASP A 145 1.67 18.53 -3.99
CA ASP A 145 1.69 20.01 -3.94
C ASP A 145 3.00 20.53 -3.34
N GLU A 146 3.48 19.93 -2.23
CA GLU A 146 4.76 20.28 -1.61
C GLU A 146 5.93 20.04 -2.57
N ALA A 147 5.93 18.93 -3.31
CA ALA A 147 6.99 18.61 -4.26
C ALA A 147 6.96 19.53 -5.50
N ILE A 148 5.78 19.91 -5.99
CA ILE A 148 5.64 20.90 -7.08
C ILE A 148 6.25 22.24 -6.68
N ALA A 149 6.03 22.69 -5.45
CA ALA A 149 6.52 23.98 -4.96
C ALA A 149 8.06 24.08 -4.95
N GLU A 150 8.75 22.94 -4.86
CA GLU A 150 10.22 22.87 -4.77
C GLU A 150 10.87 22.16 -5.96
N LEU A 151 10.12 21.85 -7.02
CA LEU A 151 10.60 21.05 -8.15
C LEU A 151 11.78 21.70 -8.88
N ASP A 152 11.80 23.03 -8.95
CA ASP A 152 12.86 23.82 -9.61
C ASP A 152 14.22 23.73 -8.90
N THR A 153 14.26 23.15 -7.69
CA THR A 153 15.51 22.98 -6.91
C THR A 153 16.26 21.68 -7.21
N LEU A 154 15.66 20.77 -7.98
CA LEU A 154 16.23 19.46 -8.27
C LEU A 154 17.36 19.52 -9.29
N ASN A 155 18.35 18.66 -9.11
CA ASN A 155 19.34 18.35 -10.14
C ASN A 155 18.78 17.34 -11.17
N GLU A 156 19.44 17.22 -12.32
CA GLU A 156 18.95 16.39 -13.44
C GLU A 156 18.80 14.90 -13.09
N ASP A 157 19.65 14.38 -12.21
CA ASP A 157 19.63 12.98 -11.78
C ASP A 157 18.41 12.67 -10.90
N SER A 158 18.14 13.50 -9.89
CA SER A 158 16.98 13.34 -9.01
C SER A 158 15.66 13.73 -9.67
N TYR A 159 15.68 14.62 -10.68
CA TYR A 159 14.49 15.11 -11.35
C TYR A 159 13.66 13.99 -11.98
N LYS A 160 14.31 13.02 -12.65
CA LYS A 160 13.61 11.92 -13.32
C LYS A 160 12.90 11.00 -12.33
N ASP A 161 13.57 10.65 -11.24
CA ASP A 161 13.01 9.77 -10.22
C ASP A 161 11.85 10.43 -9.47
N SER A 162 12.01 11.70 -9.07
CA SER A 162 10.97 12.44 -8.38
C SER A 162 9.74 12.67 -9.26
N THR A 163 9.92 13.08 -10.52
CA THR A 163 8.80 13.31 -11.44
C THR A 163 8.04 12.03 -11.80
N LEU A 164 8.74 10.89 -11.91
CA LEU A 164 8.10 9.59 -12.09
C LEU A 164 7.19 9.25 -10.91
N ILE A 165 7.64 9.45 -9.66
CA ILE A 165 6.83 9.15 -8.48
C ILE A 165 5.67 10.14 -8.33
N MET A 166 5.89 11.43 -8.62
CA MET A 166 4.83 12.43 -8.64
C MET A 166 3.74 12.10 -9.68
N GLN A 167 4.14 11.54 -10.83
CA GLN A 167 3.18 11.06 -11.83
C GLN A 167 2.29 9.96 -11.26
N LEU A 168 2.86 8.99 -10.52
CA LEU A 168 2.10 7.92 -9.87
C LEU A 168 1.15 8.46 -8.78
N LEU A 169 1.57 9.45 -7.99
CA LEU A 169 0.70 10.13 -7.04
C LEU A 169 -0.50 10.78 -7.74
N ARG A 170 -0.27 11.46 -8.87
CA ARG A 170 -1.33 12.07 -9.68
C ARG A 170 -2.28 11.03 -10.28
N ASP A 171 -1.74 9.92 -10.76
CA ASP A 171 -2.53 8.82 -11.35
C ASP A 171 -3.46 8.21 -10.28
N ASN A 172 -2.94 7.94 -9.07
CA ASN A 172 -3.73 7.47 -7.94
C ASN A 172 -4.83 8.47 -7.55
N LEU A 173 -4.51 9.76 -7.44
CA LEU A 173 -5.50 10.79 -7.13
C LEU A 173 -6.62 10.85 -8.18
N THR A 174 -6.27 10.73 -9.45
CA THR A 174 -7.25 10.73 -10.54
C THR A 174 -8.19 9.53 -10.43
N LEU A 175 -7.64 8.33 -10.20
CA LEU A 175 -8.40 7.11 -10.01
C LEU A 175 -9.36 7.20 -8.81
N TRP A 176 -8.84 7.58 -7.64
CA TRP A 176 -9.62 7.61 -6.40
C TRP A 176 -10.69 8.70 -6.37
N THR A 177 -10.44 9.83 -7.04
CA THR A 177 -11.46 10.90 -7.15
C THR A 177 -12.54 10.56 -8.17
N SER A 178 -12.23 9.80 -9.23
CA SER A 178 -13.25 9.30 -10.14
C SER A 178 -14.15 8.25 -9.48
N ASP A 179 -13.59 7.36 -8.66
CA ASP A 179 -14.35 6.34 -7.94
C ASP A 179 -15.33 6.98 -6.93
N ASN A 180 -14.87 7.97 -6.16
CA ASN A 180 -15.74 8.70 -5.21
C ASN A 180 -16.89 9.44 -5.90
N THR A 181 -16.68 10.01 -7.09
CA THR A 181 -17.77 10.67 -7.84
C THR A 181 -18.79 9.68 -8.42
N ALA A 182 -18.41 8.42 -8.65
CA ALA A 182 -19.31 7.38 -9.13
C ALA A 182 -20.21 6.84 -7.99
N ASP A 183 -19.67 6.71 -6.78
CA ASP A 183 -20.42 6.27 -5.60
C ASP A 183 -21.40 7.36 -5.09
N ASP A 184 -21.03 8.64 -5.13
CA ASP A 184 -21.93 9.75 -4.75
C ASP A 184 -23.08 9.97 -5.75
N ALA A 185 -22.89 9.66 -7.03
CA ALA A 185 -23.92 9.80 -8.05
C ALA A 185 -25.04 8.73 -7.94
N ASN A 186 -24.79 7.62 -7.24
CA ASN A 186 -25.76 6.53 -7.08
C ASN A 186 -26.54 6.61 -5.75
N GLY A 187 -26.26 7.61 -4.90
CA GLY A 187 -26.95 7.85 -3.63
C GLY A 187 -28.08 8.90 -3.69
N GLY A 188 -28.35 9.48 -4.86
CA GLY A 188 -29.22 10.66 -5.01
C GLY A 188 -30.59 10.46 -5.67
N GLU A 189 -30.90 9.30 -6.25
CA GLU A 189 -32.20 9.06 -6.90
C GLU A 189 -33.05 8.06 -6.13
N GLY A 190 -33.67 8.54 -5.05
CA GLY A 190 -34.61 7.71 -4.31
C GLY A 190 -35.21 8.36 -3.08
N GLU A 191 -35.68 9.61 -3.14
CA GLU A 191 -36.73 10.10 -2.23
C GLU A 191 -37.34 11.44 -2.70
N ASN A 192 -38.50 11.33 -3.38
CA ASN A 192 -39.70 12.19 -3.39
C ASN A 192 -40.32 12.37 -4.77
#